data_AF-A0A0S8FYS2-F1
#
_entry.id   AF-A0A0S8FYS2-F1
#
_cell.length_a   1.000
_cell.length_b   1.000
_cell.length_c   1.000
_cell.angle_alpha   90.00
_cell.angle_beta   90.00
_cell.angle_gamma   90.00
#
_symmetry.space_group_name_H-M   'P 1'
#
loop_
_entity.id
_entity.type
_entity.pdbx_description
1 polymer ?
#
loop_
_entity_poly.entity_id
_entity_poly.type
_entity_poly.pdbx_seq_one_letter_code
_entity_poly.pdbx_strand_id
1 'polypeptide(L)'
;MAHAVPTDGRVFWINTAASIPSGWSRDTDFDDVYLQGVTDDSRGTGGGAHIHTQNHALIGVAHTHSVSGASVTPGFTITRKSNIFGSTVSALTHGHNASTSASTTITYADDSTSLSSFEADPPFVRAIIIKPDTGDKLIPDGAFCFTDQAEAPTGFDITGSGGTTDYSEKFILGALAAGDGGGTGGSTTHTHDDISHDHPDNLHGHVFANAGLATSSSKVQSAVTANVLERIHHEVSLYSETLSDVSTEDVVVDAGSSEPAYMNLLGIENTSGADALPA
;
A
#
# COMPACT_ATOMS: atom_id res chain seq x y z
N MET A 1 -41.90 -13.63 -35.93
CA MET A 1 -41.08 -14.79 -36.35
C MET A 1 -40.41 -15.29 -35.08
N ALA A 2 -40.37 -16.59 -34.83
CA ALA A 2 -39.70 -17.11 -33.63
C ALA A 2 -38.19 -16.99 -33.85
N HIS A 3 -37.51 -16.19 -33.02
CA HIS A 3 -36.09 -15.91 -33.16
C HIS A 3 -35.29 -16.95 -32.36
N ALA A 4 -34.71 -17.93 -33.07
CA ALA A 4 -33.80 -18.92 -32.51
C ALA A 4 -32.44 -18.30 -32.18
N VAL A 5 -31.62 -19.00 -31.38
CA VAL A 5 -30.22 -18.67 -31.18
C VAL A 5 -29.48 -18.93 -32.49
N PRO A 6 -28.89 -17.90 -33.13
CA PRO A 6 -28.16 -18.09 -34.38
C PRO A 6 -26.90 -18.92 -34.15
N THR A 7 -26.31 -19.48 -35.21
CA THR A 7 -25.04 -20.25 -35.10
C THR A 7 -23.91 -19.47 -34.40
N ASP A 8 -23.91 -18.15 -34.52
CA ASP A 8 -22.93 -17.27 -33.86
C ASP A 8 -23.36 -16.81 -32.45
N GLY A 9 -24.54 -17.21 -32.01
CA GLY A 9 -25.07 -16.94 -30.67
C GLY A 9 -24.39 -17.77 -29.59
N ARG A 10 -24.45 -17.29 -28.35
CA ARG A 10 -23.89 -17.93 -27.16
C ARG A 10 -24.93 -18.03 -26.07
N VAL A 11 -24.90 -19.14 -25.35
CA VAL A 11 -25.82 -19.44 -24.24
C VAL A 11 -25.01 -19.87 -23.02
N PHE A 12 -25.50 -19.53 -21.83
CA PHE A 12 -24.86 -19.93 -20.58
C PHE A 12 -25.33 -21.31 -20.17
N TRP A 13 -24.39 -22.20 -19.89
CA TRP A 13 -24.64 -23.55 -19.39
C TRP A 13 -24.00 -23.70 -18.00
N ILE A 14 -24.84 -23.64 -16.97
CA ILE A 14 -24.43 -23.70 -15.56
C ILE A 14 -24.31 -25.14 -15.03
N ASN A 15 -24.57 -26.13 -15.88
CA ASN A 15 -24.51 -27.55 -15.54
C ASN A 15 -23.14 -28.16 -15.92
N THR A 16 -23.03 -29.49 -15.81
CA THR A 16 -21.78 -30.20 -16.11
C THR A 16 -21.43 -30.16 -17.60
N ALA A 17 -20.13 -30.22 -17.91
CA ALA A 17 -19.65 -30.33 -19.29
C ALA A 17 -20.13 -31.64 -19.96
N ALA A 18 -20.29 -32.70 -19.18
CA ALA A 18 -20.79 -33.99 -19.68
C ALA A 18 -22.28 -33.96 -20.05
N SER A 19 -23.05 -33.02 -19.51
CA SER A 19 -24.48 -32.86 -19.78
C SER A 19 -24.78 -31.82 -20.86
N ILE A 20 -23.76 -31.30 -21.57
CA ILE A 20 -24.00 -30.37 -22.67
C ILE A 20 -24.96 -31.02 -23.69
N PRO A 21 -26.08 -30.35 -24.05
CA PRO A 21 -27.09 -30.90 -24.94
C PRO A 21 -26.55 -31.23 -26.34
N SER A 22 -27.17 -32.22 -26.99
CA SER A 22 -26.78 -32.60 -28.36
C SER A 22 -26.99 -31.43 -29.35
N GLY A 23 -26.00 -31.21 -30.22
CA GLY A 23 -26.03 -30.09 -31.17
C GLY A 23 -25.50 -28.78 -30.61
N TRP A 24 -24.94 -28.82 -29.40
CA TRP A 24 -24.22 -27.73 -28.77
C TRP A 24 -22.80 -28.18 -28.39
N SER A 25 -21.86 -27.25 -28.50
CA SER A 25 -20.48 -27.43 -28.06
C SER A 25 -20.06 -26.28 -27.15
N ARG A 26 -19.14 -26.56 -26.23
CA ARG A 26 -18.43 -25.55 -25.46
C ARG A 26 -17.65 -24.62 -26.40
N ASP A 27 -17.71 -23.32 -26.14
CA ASP A 27 -16.86 -22.32 -26.76
C ASP A 27 -15.71 -21.97 -25.81
N THR A 28 -14.55 -22.61 -26.02
CA THR A 28 -13.39 -22.52 -25.13
C THR A 28 -12.74 -21.15 -25.08
N ASP A 29 -13.05 -20.27 -26.03
CA ASP A 29 -12.57 -18.88 -26.06
C ASP A 29 -13.05 -18.08 -24.84
N PHE A 30 -14.11 -18.53 -24.18
CA PHE A 30 -14.68 -17.91 -22.99
C PHE A 30 -14.33 -18.64 -21.70
N ASP A 31 -13.41 -19.60 -21.73
CA ASP A 31 -12.99 -20.31 -20.52
C ASP A 31 -12.20 -19.37 -19.61
N ASP A 32 -12.55 -19.35 -18.32
CA ASP A 32 -11.89 -18.58 -17.27
C ASP A 32 -11.76 -17.06 -17.52
N VAL A 33 -12.72 -16.48 -18.25
CA VAL A 33 -12.77 -15.03 -18.51
C VAL A 33 -14.16 -14.45 -18.24
N TYR A 34 -14.20 -13.20 -17.77
CA TYR A 34 -15.44 -12.43 -17.66
C TYR A 34 -15.88 -11.93 -19.04
N LEU A 35 -17.20 -11.83 -19.23
CA LEU A 35 -17.80 -11.33 -20.46
C LEU A 35 -17.90 -9.80 -20.42
N GLN A 36 -17.33 -9.13 -21.42
CA GLN A 36 -17.47 -7.69 -21.61
C GLN A 36 -18.01 -7.40 -23.01
N GLY A 37 -19.03 -6.56 -23.08
CA GLY A 37 -19.53 -6.07 -24.37
C GLY A 37 -18.49 -5.19 -25.06
N VAL A 38 -18.40 -5.33 -26.38
CA VAL A 38 -17.53 -4.53 -27.24
C VAL A 38 -18.39 -3.73 -28.22
N THR A 39 -17.92 -2.55 -28.64
CA THR A 39 -18.66 -1.66 -29.55
C THR A 39 -18.36 -1.90 -31.03
N ASP A 40 -17.41 -2.77 -31.34
CA ASP A 40 -16.97 -3.12 -32.69
C ASP A 40 -16.88 -4.65 -32.85
N ASP A 41 -16.26 -5.14 -33.92
CA ASP A 41 -16.07 -6.57 -34.21
C ASP A 41 -14.81 -7.17 -33.56
N SER A 42 -14.12 -6.41 -32.70
CA SER A 42 -12.90 -6.89 -32.06
C SER A 42 -13.23 -7.98 -31.05
N ARG A 43 -12.63 -9.16 -31.27
CA ARG A 43 -12.60 -10.26 -30.31
C ARG A 43 -11.22 -10.33 -29.69
N GLY A 44 -11.17 -10.35 -28.37
CA GLY A 44 -9.93 -10.49 -27.62
C GLY A 44 -10.19 -10.64 -26.14
N THR A 45 -9.19 -11.14 -25.45
CA THR A 45 -9.13 -11.06 -23.99
C THR A 45 -8.38 -9.78 -23.61
N GLY A 46 -8.83 -9.15 -22.53
CA GLY A 46 -8.21 -7.98 -21.94
C GLY A 46 -8.21 -8.09 -20.42
N GLY A 47 -7.69 -7.07 -19.74
CA GLY A 47 -7.53 -7.06 -18.29
C GLY A 47 -6.09 -7.28 -17.84
N GLY A 48 -5.86 -7.23 -16.53
CA GLY A 48 -4.56 -7.41 -15.91
C GLY A 48 -4.65 -7.29 -14.39
N ALA A 49 -3.61 -7.78 -13.70
CA ALA A 49 -3.50 -7.63 -12.26
C ALA A 49 -3.48 -6.14 -11.87
N HIS A 50 -4.25 -5.78 -10.85
CA HIS A 50 -4.18 -4.46 -10.25
C HIS A 50 -3.22 -4.53 -9.05
N ILE A 51 -2.25 -3.62 -9.01
CA ILE A 51 -1.29 -3.53 -7.90
C ILE A 51 -1.23 -2.08 -7.41
N HIS A 52 -1.15 -1.91 -6.10
CA HIS A 52 -0.89 -0.62 -5.48
C HIS A 52 0.56 -0.58 -5.02
N THR A 53 1.25 0.51 -5.36
CA THR A 53 2.57 0.82 -4.80
C THR A 53 2.43 2.13 -4.03
N GLN A 54 2.76 2.11 -2.74
CA GLN A 54 2.88 3.33 -1.95
C GLN A 54 4.35 3.74 -1.87
N ASN A 55 4.60 5.04 -1.94
CA ASN A 55 5.91 5.60 -1.66
C ASN A 55 5.72 6.85 -0.80
N HIS A 56 6.36 6.90 0.36
CA HIS A 56 6.39 8.09 1.20
C HIS A 56 7.80 8.34 1.69
N ALA A 57 8.14 9.63 1.85
CA ALA A 57 9.42 10.07 2.37
C ALA A 57 9.21 10.72 3.73
N LEU A 58 9.98 10.29 4.73
CA LEU A 58 10.02 10.94 6.05
C LEU A 58 11.14 12.00 6.06
N ILE A 59 10.79 13.23 6.41
CA ILE A 59 11.75 14.32 6.59
C ILE A 59 11.89 14.60 8.08
N GLY A 60 13.04 14.24 8.65
CA GLY A 60 13.40 14.62 10.01
C GLY A 60 13.69 16.12 10.11
N VAL A 61 13.19 16.79 11.15
CA VAL A 61 13.49 18.20 11.40
C VAL A 61 14.88 18.32 12.02
N ALA A 62 15.77 19.05 11.35
CA ALA A 62 17.10 19.35 11.87
C ALA A 62 17.00 20.07 13.23
N HIS A 63 17.82 19.67 14.19
CA HIS A 63 17.92 20.33 15.49
C HIS A 63 19.39 20.63 15.84
N THR A 64 19.58 21.41 16.90
CA THR A 64 20.90 21.85 17.37
C THR A 64 20.98 21.75 18.89
N HIS A 65 22.16 21.44 19.41
CA HIS A 65 22.44 21.53 20.83
C HIS A 65 23.24 22.81 21.12
N SER A 66 22.79 23.58 22.11
CA SER A 66 23.51 24.76 22.60
C SER A 66 24.35 24.38 23.81
N VAL A 67 25.67 24.58 23.72
CA VAL A 67 26.59 24.40 24.86
C VAL A 67 27.10 25.78 25.27
N SER A 68 26.95 26.12 26.55
CA SER A 68 27.48 27.36 27.12
C SER A 68 28.34 27.07 28.34
N GLY A 69 29.49 27.76 28.42
CA GLY A 69 30.35 27.78 29.61
C GLY A 69 30.26 29.16 30.25
N ALA A 70 29.95 29.23 31.54
CA ALA A 70 29.95 30.49 32.28
C ALA A 70 31.40 30.93 32.60
N SER A 71 31.68 32.22 32.51
CA SER A 71 32.96 32.79 32.96
C SER A 71 33.08 32.64 34.47
N VAL A 72 34.21 32.12 34.95
CA VAL A 72 34.53 32.06 36.37
C VAL A 72 35.61 33.07 36.72
N THR A 73 35.46 33.75 37.86
CA THR A 73 36.52 34.54 38.46
C THR A 73 37.39 33.60 39.31
N PRO A 74 38.63 33.26 38.90
CA PRO A 74 39.47 32.42 39.71
C PRO A 74 39.88 33.17 40.98
N GLY A 75 39.56 32.57 42.14
CA GLY A 75 40.09 32.98 43.43
C GLY A 75 41.43 32.30 43.67
N PHE A 76 42.53 32.87 43.17
CA PHE A 76 43.87 32.41 43.55
C PHE A 76 44.40 33.21 44.73
N THR A 77 44.90 32.50 45.74
CA THR A 77 45.62 33.09 46.88
C THR A 77 47.12 33.09 46.58
N ILE A 78 47.71 34.27 46.38
CA ILE A 78 49.17 34.39 46.32
C ILE A 78 49.70 34.60 47.73
N THR A 79 50.33 33.58 48.30
CA THR A 79 51.07 33.71 49.57
C THR A 79 52.40 34.42 49.31
N ARG A 80 52.50 35.69 49.72
CA ARG A 80 53.71 36.52 49.53
C ARG A 80 54.78 36.15 50.57
N LYS A 81 56.05 36.13 50.17
CA LYS A 81 57.22 35.95 51.06
C LYS A 81 58.14 37.18 51.17
N SER A 82 57.71 38.39 50.81
CA SER A 82 58.52 39.60 51.05
C SER A 82 57.74 40.93 51.02
N ASN A 83 58.29 41.90 51.74
CA ASN A 83 57.77 43.22 52.12
C ASN A 83 58.05 44.32 51.07
N ILE A 84 57.20 44.43 50.06
CA ILE A 84 57.14 45.62 49.19
C ILE A 84 55.72 46.18 49.22
N PHE A 85 55.62 47.42 49.72
CA PHE A 85 54.38 48.18 49.89
C PHE A 85 53.79 48.57 48.53
N GLY A 86 52.47 48.41 48.38
CA GLY A 86 51.66 49.23 47.47
C GLY A 86 51.38 48.70 46.05
N SER A 87 51.41 47.39 45.78
CA SER A 87 50.97 46.87 44.47
C SER A 87 49.61 46.19 44.54
N THR A 88 48.65 46.68 43.75
CA THR A 88 47.36 46.02 43.50
C THR A 88 47.59 44.84 42.54
N VAL A 89 47.26 43.62 42.98
CA VAL A 89 47.16 42.47 42.06
C VAL A 89 45.74 42.48 41.51
N SER A 90 45.59 42.65 40.20
CA SER A 90 44.28 42.53 39.58
C SER A 90 43.94 41.05 39.39
N ALA A 91 42.77 40.63 39.86
CA ALA A 91 42.26 39.28 39.65
C ALA A 91 42.03 39.04 38.16
N LEU A 92 42.50 37.90 37.66
CA LEU A 92 42.43 37.56 36.25
C LEU A 92 41.05 36.99 35.91
N THR A 93 40.18 37.78 35.28
CA THR A 93 38.98 37.22 34.64
C THR A 93 39.39 36.56 33.32
N HIS A 94 38.89 35.36 33.07
CA HIS A 94 38.91 34.77 31.73
C HIS A 94 37.50 34.33 31.35
N GLY A 95 37.22 34.39 30.05
CA GLY A 95 35.92 34.03 29.49
C GLY A 95 36.02 32.75 28.66
N HIS A 96 34.87 32.13 28.46
CA HIS A 96 34.65 31.11 27.43
C HIS A 96 33.79 31.72 26.34
N ASN A 97 34.01 31.35 25.08
CA ASN A 97 33.02 31.56 24.03
C ASN A 97 31.95 30.45 24.11
N ALA A 98 30.70 30.82 23.89
CA ALA A 98 29.64 29.85 23.63
C ALA A 98 29.78 29.36 22.18
N SER A 99 29.63 28.06 21.98
CA SER A 99 29.69 27.42 20.67
C SER A 99 28.42 26.58 20.50
N THR A 100 27.68 26.81 19.43
CA THR A 100 26.55 25.96 19.04
C THR A 100 27.08 24.84 18.15
N SER A 101 26.59 23.60 18.33
CA SER A 101 26.94 22.51 17.43
C SER A 101 26.48 22.84 15.99
N ALA A 102 27.13 22.25 14.99
CA ALA A 102 26.58 22.25 13.64
C ALA A 102 25.20 21.59 13.64
N SER A 103 24.27 22.11 12.84
CA SER A 103 22.99 21.46 12.56
C SER A 103 23.19 20.53 11.37
N THR A 104 22.74 19.29 11.51
CA THR A 104 22.67 18.32 10.42
C THR A 104 21.21 17.98 10.19
N THR A 105 20.78 18.00 8.93
CA THR A 105 19.49 17.43 8.53
C THR A 105 19.59 15.91 8.63
N ILE A 106 18.75 15.31 9.47
CA ILE A 106 18.60 13.85 9.51
C ILE A 106 17.74 13.46 8.30
N THR A 107 18.23 12.50 7.51
CA THR A 107 17.48 11.93 6.39
C THR A 107 17.22 10.48 6.73
N TYR A 108 15.97 10.06 6.86
CA TYR A 108 15.66 8.63 6.99
C TYR A 108 15.95 7.94 5.65
N ALA A 109 16.28 6.65 5.65
CA ALA A 109 16.30 5.92 4.40
C ALA A 109 14.88 5.89 3.82
N ASP A 110 14.74 6.13 2.51
CA ASP A 110 13.49 5.85 1.83
C ASP A 110 13.28 4.33 1.87
N ASP A 111 12.18 3.87 2.44
CA ASP A 111 11.74 2.48 2.33
C ASP A 111 10.49 2.41 1.47
N SER A 112 10.45 1.42 0.58
CA SER A 112 9.33 1.20 -0.33
C SER A 112 8.56 -0.03 0.13
N THR A 113 7.28 0.15 0.40
CA THR A 113 6.38 -0.96 0.71
C THR A 113 5.50 -1.30 -0.48
N SER A 114 5.38 -2.59 -0.75
CA SER A 114 4.43 -3.12 -1.73
C SER A 114 3.21 -3.66 -1.00
N LEU A 115 2.04 -3.04 -1.21
CA LEU A 115 0.75 -3.60 -0.79
C LEU A 115 0.60 -5.03 -1.30
N SER A 116 0.03 -5.91 -0.48
CA SER A 116 -0.24 -7.27 -0.92
C SER A 116 -1.11 -7.21 -2.18
N SER A 117 -0.71 -7.98 -3.20
CA SER A 117 -1.55 -8.18 -4.38
C SER A 117 -2.66 -9.16 -3.99
N PHE A 118 -3.90 -8.71 -4.03
CA PHE A 118 -5.07 -9.57 -3.86
C PHE A 118 -5.85 -9.59 -5.17
N GLU A 119 -6.13 -10.78 -5.69
CA GLU A 119 -7.04 -10.94 -6.82
C GLU A 119 -8.47 -10.72 -6.32
N ALA A 120 -9.00 -9.54 -6.62
CA ALA A 120 -10.30 -9.07 -6.18
C ALA A 120 -11.39 -9.47 -7.19
N ASP A 121 -11.63 -10.77 -7.35
CA ASP A 121 -12.74 -11.22 -8.17
C ASP A 121 -14.08 -10.77 -7.56
N PRO A 122 -14.98 -10.10 -8.32
CA PRO A 122 -16.33 -9.85 -7.85
C PRO A 122 -17.07 -11.18 -7.64
N PRO A 123 -18.14 -11.22 -6.81
CA PRO A 123 -18.91 -12.44 -6.62
C PRO A 123 -19.36 -13.02 -7.96
N PHE A 124 -19.04 -14.29 -8.24
CA PHE A 124 -19.30 -14.88 -9.54
C PHE A 124 -19.97 -16.25 -9.46
N VAL A 125 -20.57 -16.64 -10.58
CA VAL A 125 -20.91 -18.01 -10.94
C VAL A 125 -20.19 -18.38 -12.23
N ARG A 126 -19.69 -19.60 -12.29
CA ARG A 126 -19.05 -20.16 -13.48
C ARG A 126 -20.10 -20.71 -14.44
N ALA A 127 -20.04 -20.30 -15.71
CA ALA A 127 -20.87 -20.85 -16.77
C ALA A 127 -19.99 -21.39 -17.90
N ILE A 128 -20.33 -22.57 -18.40
CA ILE A 128 -19.82 -23.03 -19.69
C ILE A 128 -20.54 -22.22 -20.76
N ILE A 129 -19.79 -21.50 -21.58
CA ILE A 129 -20.37 -20.82 -22.73
C ILE A 129 -20.53 -21.84 -23.84
N ILE A 130 -21.76 -22.07 -24.30
CA ILE A 130 -22.07 -23.02 -25.37
C ILE A 130 -22.50 -22.32 -26.65
N LYS A 131 -22.23 -22.94 -27.79
CA LYS A 131 -22.60 -22.49 -29.13
C LYS A 131 -23.27 -23.62 -29.94
N PRO A 132 -24.21 -23.31 -30.84
CA PRO A 132 -24.75 -24.30 -31.76
C PRO A 132 -23.65 -24.93 -32.62
N ASP A 133 -23.68 -26.25 -32.79
CA ASP A 133 -22.75 -26.94 -33.69
C ASP A 133 -23.03 -26.60 -35.16
N THR A 134 -24.32 -26.45 -35.49
CA THR A 134 -24.81 -26.14 -36.83
C THR A 134 -26.17 -25.44 -36.77
N GLY A 135 -26.38 -24.48 -37.67
CA GLY A 135 -27.65 -23.79 -37.87
C GLY A 135 -28.13 -23.03 -36.63
N ASP A 136 -29.36 -22.56 -36.70
CA ASP A 136 -30.00 -21.91 -35.56
C ASP A 136 -30.60 -22.97 -34.62
N LYS A 137 -30.50 -22.74 -33.31
CA LYS A 137 -30.98 -23.65 -32.26
C LYS A 137 -31.87 -22.92 -31.26
N LEU A 138 -32.81 -23.63 -30.67
CA LEU A 138 -33.57 -23.10 -29.52
C LEU A 138 -32.73 -23.24 -28.24
N ILE A 139 -33.06 -22.47 -27.21
CA ILE A 139 -32.33 -22.50 -25.94
C ILE A 139 -32.61 -23.85 -25.28
N PRO A 140 -31.60 -24.68 -24.98
CA PRO A 140 -31.85 -26.02 -24.47
C PRO A 140 -32.34 -26.00 -23.02
N ASP A 141 -32.99 -27.08 -22.61
CA ASP A 141 -33.41 -27.29 -21.21
C ASP A 141 -32.20 -27.28 -20.27
N GLY A 142 -32.31 -26.59 -19.14
CA GLY A 142 -31.23 -26.35 -18.18
C GLY A 142 -30.24 -25.24 -18.56
N ALA A 143 -30.48 -24.52 -19.65
CA ALA A 143 -29.68 -23.36 -20.01
C ALA A 143 -30.11 -22.11 -19.25
N PHE A 144 -29.11 -21.31 -18.87
CA PHE A 144 -29.27 -20.05 -18.15
C PHE A 144 -29.23 -18.86 -19.12
N CYS A 145 -30.07 -17.86 -18.87
CA CYS A 145 -30.19 -16.64 -19.65
C CYS A 145 -30.54 -15.46 -18.73
N PHE A 146 -30.42 -14.24 -19.27
CA PHE A 146 -30.91 -13.04 -18.61
C PHE A 146 -32.14 -12.49 -19.32
N THR A 147 -33.05 -11.88 -18.57
CA THR A 147 -34.19 -11.11 -19.06
C THR A 147 -34.24 -9.73 -18.40
N ASP A 148 -34.77 -8.76 -19.12
CA ASP A 148 -35.08 -7.41 -18.61
C ASP A 148 -36.55 -7.30 -18.12
N GLN A 149 -37.31 -8.39 -18.21
CA GLN A 149 -38.69 -8.48 -17.75
C GLN A 149 -38.75 -8.81 -16.25
N ALA A 150 -39.84 -8.38 -15.59
CA ALA A 150 -40.06 -8.61 -14.16
C ALA A 150 -40.39 -10.08 -13.81
N GLU A 151 -40.92 -10.83 -14.77
CA GLU A 151 -41.36 -12.22 -14.60
C GLU A 151 -40.66 -13.12 -15.61
N ALA A 152 -40.49 -14.40 -15.27
CA ALA A 152 -39.96 -15.37 -16.22
C ALA A 152 -40.98 -15.67 -17.34
N PRO A 153 -40.53 -15.77 -18.61
CA PRO A 153 -41.34 -16.25 -19.71
C PRO A 153 -41.85 -17.68 -19.50
N THR A 154 -42.90 -18.07 -20.22
CA THR A 154 -43.43 -19.45 -20.09
C THR A 154 -42.36 -20.48 -20.49
N GLY A 155 -42.19 -21.51 -19.65
CA GLY A 155 -41.16 -22.54 -19.84
C GLY A 155 -39.79 -22.18 -19.27
N PHE A 156 -39.68 -21.03 -18.61
CA PHE A 156 -38.50 -20.60 -17.87
C PHE A 156 -38.89 -20.31 -16.42
N ASP A 157 -37.96 -20.57 -15.51
CA ASP A 157 -38.08 -20.22 -14.10
C ASP A 157 -37.01 -19.18 -13.72
N ILE A 158 -37.35 -18.28 -12.79
CA ILE A 158 -36.37 -17.34 -12.21
C ILE A 158 -35.38 -18.14 -11.37
N THR A 159 -34.08 -17.84 -11.50
CA THR A 159 -33.05 -18.48 -10.67
C THR A 159 -33.27 -18.22 -9.19
N GLY A 160 -33.21 -19.28 -8.37
CA GLY A 160 -33.56 -19.23 -6.94
C GLY A 160 -35.03 -19.45 -6.64
N SER A 161 -35.84 -19.69 -7.69
CA SER A 161 -37.24 -20.07 -7.58
C SER A 161 -37.52 -21.35 -8.40
N GLY A 162 -38.67 -21.98 -8.24
CA GLY A 162 -39.06 -23.14 -9.05
C GLY A 162 -38.18 -24.41 -8.89
N GLY A 163 -37.24 -24.41 -7.94
CA GLY A 163 -36.26 -25.51 -7.77
C GLY A 163 -34.91 -25.28 -8.47
N THR A 164 -34.74 -24.13 -9.12
CA THR A 164 -33.46 -23.70 -9.71
C THR A 164 -32.52 -23.14 -8.63
N THR A 165 -31.22 -23.16 -8.90
CA THR A 165 -30.23 -22.58 -7.99
C THR A 165 -30.25 -21.06 -8.08
N ASP A 166 -30.06 -20.38 -6.94
CA ASP A 166 -29.99 -18.92 -6.88
C ASP A 166 -28.61 -18.41 -7.31
N TYR A 167 -28.59 -17.59 -8.35
CA TYR A 167 -27.40 -16.90 -8.85
C TYR A 167 -27.57 -15.37 -8.85
N SER A 168 -28.47 -14.85 -8.03
CA SER A 168 -28.61 -13.41 -7.81
C SER A 168 -27.30 -12.80 -7.31
N GLU A 169 -27.06 -11.53 -7.68
CA GLU A 169 -25.87 -10.76 -7.28
C GLU A 169 -24.53 -11.41 -7.67
N LYS A 170 -24.53 -12.27 -8.71
CA LYS A 170 -23.32 -12.92 -9.23
C LYS A 170 -23.06 -12.50 -10.67
N PHE A 171 -21.80 -12.20 -10.94
CA PHE A 171 -21.28 -12.03 -12.29
C PHE A 171 -21.08 -13.38 -12.98
N ILE A 172 -21.20 -13.41 -14.31
CA ILE A 172 -20.88 -14.60 -15.10
C ILE A 172 -19.38 -14.62 -15.39
N LEU A 173 -18.70 -15.63 -14.85
CA LEU A 173 -17.33 -15.99 -15.20
C LEU A 173 -17.35 -17.25 -16.06
N GLY A 174 -16.52 -17.33 -17.08
CA GLY A 174 -16.31 -18.58 -17.81
C GLY A 174 -15.93 -19.74 -16.90
N ALA A 175 -16.44 -20.93 -17.15
CA ALA A 175 -15.94 -22.13 -16.48
C ALA A 175 -14.45 -22.33 -16.77
N LEU A 176 -13.71 -22.94 -15.83
CA LEU A 176 -12.31 -23.34 -16.05
C LEU A 176 -12.21 -24.24 -17.28
N ALA A 177 -11.05 -24.25 -17.95
CA ALA A 177 -10.82 -25.13 -19.09
C ALA A 177 -11.18 -26.59 -18.78
N ALA A 178 -12.09 -27.17 -19.57
CA ALA A 178 -12.69 -28.50 -19.36
C ALA A 178 -13.43 -28.72 -18.02
N GLY A 179 -13.61 -27.68 -17.20
CA GLY A 179 -14.37 -27.70 -15.96
C GLY A 179 -15.88 -27.53 -16.16
N ASP A 180 -16.63 -27.85 -15.11
CA ASP A 180 -18.09 -27.74 -15.07
C ASP A 180 -18.57 -26.29 -14.79
N GLY A 181 -19.83 -26.01 -15.10
CA GLY A 181 -20.53 -24.80 -14.66
C GLY A 181 -21.04 -24.89 -13.22
N GLY A 182 -21.63 -23.81 -12.73
CA GLY A 182 -22.36 -23.73 -11.46
C GLY A 182 -21.49 -23.43 -10.23
N GLY A 183 -20.17 -23.56 -10.34
CA GLY A 183 -19.24 -23.17 -9.28
C GLY A 183 -19.32 -21.67 -8.96
N THR A 184 -19.23 -21.29 -7.69
CA THR A 184 -19.29 -19.88 -7.26
C THR A 184 -18.01 -19.47 -6.53
N GLY A 185 -17.76 -18.16 -6.47
CA GLY A 185 -16.59 -17.60 -5.80
C GLY A 185 -16.63 -16.08 -5.78
N GLY A 186 -15.48 -15.47 -5.52
CA GLY A 186 -15.33 -14.02 -5.43
C GLY A 186 -15.85 -13.42 -4.12
N SER A 187 -15.71 -12.12 -3.99
CA SER A 187 -16.13 -11.35 -2.81
C SER A 187 -16.58 -9.95 -3.22
N THR A 188 -17.55 -9.37 -2.53
CA THR A 188 -17.98 -7.98 -2.75
C THR A 188 -16.91 -6.98 -2.32
N THR A 189 -16.03 -7.39 -1.41
CA THR A 189 -14.93 -6.59 -0.89
C THR A 189 -13.60 -7.34 -0.94
N HIS A 190 -12.51 -6.59 -0.92
CA HIS A 190 -11.17 -7.11 -0.66
C HIS A 190 -10.49 -6.27 0.41
N THR A 191 -9.53 -6.87 1.11
CA THR A 191 -8.71 -6.20 2.11
C THR A 191 -7.25 -6.25 1.69
N HIS A 192 -6.50 -5.22 2.05
CA HIS A 192 -5.04 -5.30 2.04
C HIS A 192 -4.57 -5.74 3.42
N ASP A 193 -3.57 -6.61 3.45
CA ASP A 193 -2.91 -6.96 4.70
C ASP A 193 -2.01 -5.80 5.14
N ASP A 194 -1.87 -5.66 6.45
CA ASP A 194 -1.03 -4.66 7.08
C ASP A 194 0.44 -4.86 6.71
N ILE A 195 1.12 -3.77 6.38
CA ILE A 195 2.54 -3.79 6.03
C ILE A 195 3.32 -3.04 7.09
N SER A 196 3.76 -3.82 8.07
CA SER A 196 4.85 -3.43 8.93
C SER A 196 6.11 -3.23 8.07
N HIS A 197 6.65 -2.02 8.15
CA HIS A 197 7.93 -1.66 7.59
C HIS A 197 8.61 -0.67 8.54
N ASP A 198 9.93 -0.62 8.48
CA ASP A 198 10.74 0.19 9.38
C ASP A 198 11.52 1.24 8.59
N HIS A 199 11.71 2.40 9.22
CA HIS A 199 12.55 3.46 8.70
C HIS A 199 13.85 3.50 9.49
N PRO A 200 14.96 2.94 8.97
CA PRO A 200 16.22 3.02 9.66
C PRO A 200 16.70 4.48 9.66
N ASP A 201 17.10 4.96 10.85
CA ASP A 201 17.75 6.26 10.99
C ASP A 201 19.13 6.23 10.32
N ASN A 202 19.40 7.19 9.43
CA ASN A 202 20.75 7.32 8.89
C ASN A 202 21.68 7.87 9.97
N LEU A 203 22.90 7.36 9.97
CA LEU A 203 23.96 7.84 10.83
C LEU A 203 24.12 9.36 10.69
N HIS A 204 23.86 10.08 11.76
CA HIS A 204 24.15 11.50 11.86
C HIS A 204 25.23 11.74 12.93
N GLY A 205 26.06 12.74 12.67
CA GLY A 205 27.21 13.07 13.51
C GLY A 205 27.05 14.41 14.22
N HIS A 206 27.66 14.52 15.40
CA HIS A 206 27.87 15.80 16.07
C HIS A 206 29.32 16.25 15.86
N VAL A 207 29.52 17.54 15.59
CA VAL A 207 30.86 18.15 15.56
C VAL A 207 31.17 18.74 16.93
N PHE A 208 32.41 18.55 17.38
CA PHE A 208 32.90 19.06 18.66
C PHE A 208 32.67 20.57 18.81
N ALA A 209 32.09 20.97 19.95
CA ALA A 209 32.06 22.37 20.38
C ALA A 209 33.26 22.60 21.31
N ASN A 210 34.26 23.36 20.85
CA ASN A 210 35.40 23.74 21.69
C ASN A 210 35.08 25.07 22.40
N ALA A 211 35.20 25.09 23.72
CA ALA A 211 35.33 26.33 24.46
C ALA A 211 36.77 26.82 24.20
N GLY A 212 36.88 27.83 23.33
CA GLY A 212 38.14 28.37 22.83
C GLY A 212 39.10 28.82 23.91
N LEU A 213 40.29 29.22 23.46
CA LEU A 213 41.45 29.53 24.30
C LEU A 213 41.15 30.62 25.34
N ALA A 214 41.65 30.43 26.57
CA ALA A 214 41.79 31.52 27.52
C ALA A 214 42.88 32.48 27.00
N THR A 215 42.55 33.76 26.81
CA THR A 215 43.43 34.73 26.13
C THR A 215 44.32 35.57 27.07
N SER A 216 44.46 35.18 28.35
CA SER A 216 44.96 36.12 29.35
C SER A 216 46.38 35.81 29.87
N SER A 217 47.31 36.76 29.70
CA SER A 217 48.63 36.80 30.36
C SER A 217 48.56 37.49 31.74
N SER A 218 49.30 37.00 32.74
CA SER A 218 49.46 37.70 34.03
C SER A 218 50.69 38.60 34.00
N LYS A 219 50.55 39.88 34.39
CA LYS A 219 51.70 40.78 34.62
C LYS A 219 51.89 41.03 36.12
N VAL A 220 52.99 40.54 36.67
CA VAL A 220 53.53 40.98 37.97
C VAL A 220 54.60 42.04 37.66
N GLN A 221 54.60 43.16 38.37
CA GLN A 221 55.27 44.38 37.95
C GLN A 221 56.76 44.20 37.59
N SER A 222 57.08 44.73 36.40
CA SER A 222 58.37 45.00 35.74
C SER A 222 59.38 43.85 35.58
N ALA A 223 59.38 43.27 34.37
CA ALA A 223 60.40 42.42 33.76
C ALA A 223 60.31 40.89 33.89
N VAL A 224 59.29 40.32 34.58
CA VAL A 224 59.03 38.87 34.51
C VAL A 224 57.60 38.62 34.03
N THR A 225 57.48 38.12 32.81
CA THR A 225 56.20 37.61 32.28
C THR A 225 56.10 36.15 32.70
N ALA A 226 55.17 35.83 33.60
CA ALA A 226 54.78 34.45 33.86
C ALA A 226 53.60 34.12 32.93
N ASN A 227 53.84 33.29 31.92
CA ASN A 227 52.78 32.78 31.06
C ASN A 227 52.10 31.61 31.78
N VAL A 228 50.79 31.69 31.99
CA VAL A 228 49.99 30.50 32.30
C VAL A 228 49.80 29.78 30.98
N LEU A 229 50.13 28.49 30.94
CA LEU A 229 50.08 27.69 29.72
C LEU A 229 48.69 27.75 29.08
N GLU A 230 48.65 28.14 27.81
CA GLU A 230 47.50 28.01 26.93
C GLU A 230 47.17 26.53 26.78
N ARG A 231 46.23 26.02 27.59
CA ARG A 231 45.77 24.65 27.44
C ARG A 231 44.26 24.58 27.48
N ILE A 232 43.71 23.91 26.48
CA ILE A 232 42.32 23.44 26.50
C ILE A 232 42.11 22.68 27.81
N HIS A 233 41.12 23.10 28.59
CA HIS A 233 40.83 22.52 29.90
C HIS A 233 39.45 21.81 29.92
N HIS A 234 38.54 22.17 29.01
CA HIS A 234 37.24 21.53 28.89
C HIS A 234 37.04 21.02 27.47
N GLU A 235 36.82 19.72 27.35
CA GLU A 235 36.37 19.08 26.13
C GLU A 235 34.95 18.57 26.37
N VAL A 236 33.98 19.11 25.64
CA VAL A 236 32.60 18.62 25.67
C VAL A 236 32.42 17.73 24.46
N SER A 237 32.34 16.42 24.71
CA SER A 237 31.98 15.43 23.69
C SER A 237 30.47 15.23 23.72
N LEU A 238 29.82 15.40 22.58
CA LEU A 238 28.45 14.96 22.36
C LEU A 238 28.54 13.62 21.63
N TYR A 239 28.20 12.54 22.33
CA TYR A 239 28.11 11.22 21.72
C TYR A 239 26.80 11.14 20.92
N SER A 240 26.87 10.63 19.70
CA SER A 240 25.67 10.17 18.99
C SER A 240 25.40 8.72 19.41
N GLU A 241 24.19 8.42 19.83
CA GLU A 241 23.69 7.05 19.92
C GLU A 241 22.74 6.80 18.75
N THR A 242 22.81 5.62 18.16
CA THR A 242 21.76 5.16 17.25
C THR A 242 20.52 4.91 18.10
N LEU A 243 19.46 5.70 17.90
CA LEU A 243 18.16 5.35 18.45
C LEU A 243 17.62 4.14 17.66
N SER A 244 17.08 3.16 18.39
CA SER A 244 16.27 2.09 17.80
C SER A 244 14.99 2.68 17.20
N ASP A 245 14.57 2.09 16.09
CA ASP A 245 13.57 2.57 15.13
C ASP A 245 12.41 3.38 15.70
N VAL A 246 12.02 4.43 14.95
CA VAL A 246 10.75 5.11 15.15
C VAL A 246 9.72 4.32 14.35
N SER A 247 9.14 3.28 14.94
CA SER A 247 8.00 2.61 14.30
C SER A 247 6.86 3.62 14.20
N THR A 248 6.36 3.85 12.99
CA THR A 248 5.07 4.53 12.84
C THR A 248 3.99 3.48 12.69
N GLU A 249 2.85 3.73 13.32
CA GLU A 249 1.63 2.93 13.28
C GLU A 249 1.27 2.35 11.90
N ASP A 250 0.69 1.16 11.96
CA ASP A 250 0.08 0.38 10.89
C ASP A 250 -0.70 1.25 9.89
N VAL A 251 -0.38 1.10 8.60
CA VAL A 251 -1.17 1.72 7.53
C VAL A 251 -2.32 0.78 7.20
N VAL A 252 -3.48 1.06 7.79
CA VAL A 252 -4.73 0.39 7.38
C VAL A 252 -5.17 0.96 6.04
N VAL A 253 -5.08 0.16 4.98
CA VAL A 253 -5.72 0.49 3.71
C VAL A 253 -7.14 -0.07 3.74
N ASP A 254 -8.11 0.83 3.64
CA ASP A 254 -9.53 0.49 3.71
C ASP A 254 -9.93 -0.51 2.62
N ALA A 255 -10.89 -1.38 2.95
CA ALA A 255 -11.46 -2.32 2.01
C ALA A 255 -12.14 -1.59 0.84
N GLY A 256 -11.81 -2.01 -0.39
CA GLY A 256 -12.47 -1.55 -1.61
C GLY A 256 -13.61 -2.49 -2.02
N SER A 257 -14.52 -1.98 -2.86
CA SER A 257 -15.42 -2.85 -3.60
C SER A 257 -14.65 -3.56 -4.72
N SER A 258 -14.92 -4.85 -4.90
CA SER A 258 -14.37 -5.65 -6.00
C SER A 258 -15.27 -5.63 -7.25
N GLU A 259 -16.42 -4.94 -7.19
CA GLU A 259 -17.42 -4.97 -8.25
C GLU A 259 -17.16 -3.88 -9.31
N PRO A 260 -17.05 -4.23 -10.61
CA PRO A 260 -16.98 -3.24 -11.68
C PRO A 260 -18.31 -2.50 -11.83
N ALA A 261 -18.43 -1.49 -12.69
CA ALA A 261 -19.75 -0.96 -13.02
C ALA A 261 -20.62 -2.05 -13.67
N TYR A 262 -21.83 -2.27 -13.14
CA TYR A 262 -22.72 -3.35 -13.58
C TYR A 262 -24.17 -2.91 -13.76
N MET A 263 -24.96 -3.77 -14.42
CA MET A 263 -26.41 -3.69 -14.52
C MET A 263 -26.99 -5.00 -14.01
N ASN A 264 -27.98 -4.90 -13.12
CA ASN A 264 -28.73 -6.07 -12.67
C ASN A 264 -29.72 -6.49 -13.76
N LEU A 265 -29.64 -7.77 -14.14
CA LEU A 265 -30.61 -8.43 -15.03
C LEU A 265 -31.16 -9.66 -14.32
N LEU A 266 -32.42 -10.00 -14.59
CA LEU A 266 -33.07 -11.14 -13.96
C LEU A 266 -32.57 -12.43 -14.61
N GLY A 267 -31.96 -13.31 -13.81
CA GLY A 267 -31.53 -14.63 -14.24
C GLY A 267 -32.72 -15.58 -14.41
N ILE A 268 -32.78 -16.29 -15.53
CA ILE A 268 -33.80 -17.30 -15.81
C ILE A 268 -33.15 -18.58 -16.35
N GLU A 269 -33.74 -19.72 -16.05
CA GLU A 269 -33.33 -21.04 -16.53
C GLU A 269 -34.46 -21.66 -17.36
N ASN A 270 -34.15 -22.26 -18.51
CA ASN A 270 -35.14 -23.04 -19.26
C ASN A 270 -35.45 -24.32 -18.47
N THR A 271 -36.69 -24.47 -18.03
CA THR A 271 -37.17 -25.63 -17.26
C THR A 271 -38.30 -26.37 -17.96
N SER A 272 -38.50 -26.10 -19.26
CA SER A 272 -39.61 -26.66 -20.04
C SER A 272 -39.47 -28.16 -20.34
N GLY A 273 -38.30 -28.76 -20.07
CA GLY A 273 -37.99 -30.15 -20.39
C GLY A 273 -37.68 -30.38 -21.88
N ALA A 274 -37.53 -29.30 -22.65
CA ALA A 274 -37.19 -29.32 -24.07
C ALA A 274 -36.48 -28.02 -24.48
N ASP A 275 -35.96 -27.99 -25.71
CA ASP A 275 -35.44 -26.73 -26.25
C ASP A 275 -36.59 -25.75 -26.48
N ALA A 276 -36.47 -24.54 -25.94
CA ALA A 276 -37.52 -23.53 -25.94
C ALA A 276 -37.00 -22.14 -26.29
N LEU A 277 -37.95 -21.23 -26.54
CA LEU A 277 -37.68 -19.81 -26.57
C LEU A 277 -38.46 -19.12 -25.46
N PRO A 278 -37.90 -18.07 -24.85
CA PRO A 278 -38.68 -17.20 -23.99
C PRO A 278 -39.76 -16.55 -24.84
N ALA A 279 -41.02 -16.91 -24.57
CA ALA A 279 -42.22 -16.45 -25.27
C ALA A 279 -43.05 -15.50 -24.40
#